data_AF-A0A2N5TTX6-F1
#
_entry.id   AF-A0A2N5TTX6-F1
#
_cell.length_a   1.000
_cell.length_b   1.000
_cell.length_c   1.000
_cell.angle_alpha   90.00
_cell.angle_beta   90.00
_cell.angle_gamma   90.00
#
_symmetry.space_group_name_H-M   'P 1'
#
loop_
_entity.id
_entity.type
_entity.pdbx_description
1 polymer ?
#
loop_
_entity_poly.entity_id
_entity_poly.type
_entity_poly.pdbx_seq_one_letter_code
_entity_poly.pdbx_strand_id
1 'polypeptide(L)'
;MSPTKDLFHYNIEIFSSKDTSPPIALKKRIFKEIHAKFATSLDGVGPVFDGDKTVYCHKELAPLEGTVEVESFKLPPRKEEFKYILMAVEKPKWRTSDIFHALFGPQGPTMRNKSESDQTGLLNTSRRAMQALNVAIRYLLAVDCPSTSRAFFPDQAPSLSIGGGVLLRRGYITHMRLGNTTNWNPPPDNLFLAMDMTCAAFLDASPQSNPANTLTDLCCKILNVAPTRLYALREDEYR
;
A
#
# COMPACT_ATOMS: atom_id res chain seq x y z
N MET A 1 26.44 -10.42 11.46
CA MET A 1 26.69 -9.00 11.14
C MET A 1 25.36 -8.35 10.81
N SER A 2 24.89 -7.39 11.61
CA SER A 2 23.64 -6.68 11.33
C SER A 2 23.79 -5.81 10.08
N PRO A 3 22.78 -5.67 9.20
CA PRO A 3 22.90 -4.79 8.05
C PRO A 3 23.12 -3.35 8.53
N THR A 4 24.27 -2.78 8.16
CA THR A 4 24.70 -1.42 8.50
C THR A 4 24.29 -0.38 7.46
N LYS A 5 23.58 -0.81 6.40
CA LYS A 5 23.17 0.08 5.32
C LYS A 5 22.10 1.04 5.80
N ASP A 6 22.36 2.32 5.60
CA ASP A 6 21.37 3.37 5.81
C ASP A 6 20.25 3.24 4.76
N LEU A 7 19.03 3.45 5.22
CA LEU A 7 17.80 3.50 4.44
C LEU A 7 17.23 4.92 4.54
N PHE A 8 16.49 5.33 3.52
CA PHE A 8 16.05 6.71 3.32
C PHE A 8 14.54 6.83 3.41
N HIS A 9 14.08 7.96 3.94
CA HIS A 9 12.67 8.29 4.17
C HIS A 9 12.36 9.65 3.55
N TYR A 10 11.33 9.67 2.72
CA TYR A 10 10.81 10.84 2.03
C TYR A 10 9.30 10.94 2.25
N ASN A 11 8.79 12.17 2.25
CA ASN A 11 7.38 12.44 1.99
C ASN A 11 7.17 12.61 0.48
N ILE A 12 6.00 12.25 -0.02
CA ILE A 12 5.58 12.51 -1.39
C ILE A 12 4.29 13.33 -1.43
N GLU A 13 4.28 14.31 -2.31
CA GLU A 13 3.07 15.02 -2.72
C GLU A 13 2.81 14.74 -4.20
N ILE A 14 1.54 14.53 -4.55
CA ILE A 14 1.11 14.22 -5.91
C ILE A 14 -0.05 15.15 -6.24
N PHE A 15 0.04 15.80 -7.40
CA PHE A 15 -0.91 16.80 -7.89
C PHE A 15 -1.39 16.43 -9.30
N SER A 16 -2.69 16.60 -9.53
CA SER A 16 -3.27 16.59 -10.87
C SER A 16 -3.01 17.92 -11.59
N SER A 17 -3.41 18.01 -12.86
CA SER A 17 -3.35 19.27 -13.64
C SER A 17 -4.18 20.43 -13.06
N LYS A 18 -5.02 20.16 -12.04
CA LYS A 18 -5.82 21.16 -11.32
C LYS A 18 -5.26 21.47 -9.93
N ASP A 19 -4.00 21.10 -9.66
CA ASP A 19 -3.33 21.25 -8.37
C ASP A 19 -4.07 20.59 -7.19
N THR A 20 -4.87 19.56 -7.47
CA THR A 20 -5.58 18.78 -6.45
C THR A 20 -4.90 17.43 -6.20
N SER A 21 -4.92 16.98 -4.95
CA SER A 21 -4.39 15.66 -4.59
C SER A 21 -5.34 14.54 -5.03
N PRO A 22 -4.88 13.53 -5.78
CA PRO A 22 -5.74 12.45 -6.25
C PRO A 22 -6.15 11.50 -5.11
N PRO A 23 -7.25 10.73 -5.28
CA PRO A 23 -7.65 9.71 -4.30
C PRO A 23 -6.55 8.67 -4.05
N ILE A 24 -6.51 8.07 -2.86
CA ILE A 24 -5.50 7.07 -2.44
C ILE A 24 -5.33 5.94 -3.46
N ALA A 25 -6.42 5.41 -4.01
CA ALA A 25 -6.37 4.35 -5.03
C ALA A 25 -5.63 4.79 -6.31
N LEU A 26 -5.81 6.05 -6.72
CA LEU A 26 -5.12 6.63 -7.86
C LEU A 26 -3.66 6.94 -7.52
N LYS A 27 -3.36 7.46 -6.33
CA LYS A 27 -1.98 7.68 -5.86
C LYS A 27 -1.14 6.41 -5.95
N LYS A 28 -1.68 5.26 -5.53
CA LYS A 28 -0.99 3.96 -5.64
C LYS A 28 -0.65 3.59 -7.09
N ARG A 29 -1.56 3.85 -8.04
CA ARG A 29 -1.32 3.63 -9.48
C ARG A 29 -0.26 4.58 -10.02
N ILE A 30 -0.35 5.86 -9.68
CA ILE A 30 0.65 6.88 -10.03
C ILE A 30 2.03 6.48 -9.51
N PHE A 31 2.07 6.00 -8.26
CA PHE A 31 3.33 5.59 -7.66
C PHE A 31 3.94 4.34 -8.32
N LYS A 32 3.18 3.49 -9.03
CA LYS A 32 3.77 2.39 -9.83
C LYS A 32 4.70 2.92 -10.92
N GLU A 33 4.25 3.96 -11.63
CA GLU A 33 5.05 4.60 -12.68
C GLU A 33 6.27 5.30 -12.09
N ILE A 34 6.11 5.98 -10.94
CA ILE A 34 7.23 6.59 -10.20
C ILE A 34 8.22 5.50 -9.78
N HIS A 35 7.74 4.40 -9.18
CA HIS A 35 8.57 3.26 -8.80
C HIS A 35 9.35 2.72 -10.00
N ALA A 36 8.70 2.47 -11.14
CA ALA A 36 9.35 1.94 -12.34
C ALA A 36 10.46 2.88 -12.86
N LYS A 37 10.20 4.20 -12.86
CA LYS A 37 11.16 5.24 -13.23
C LYS A 37 12.43 5.17 -12.37
N PHE A 38 12.28 5.01 -11.05
CA PHE A 38 13.42 4.88 -10.13
C PHE A 38 14.06 3.49 -10.14
N ALA A 39 13.29 2.42 -10.29
CA ALA A 39 13.83 1.06 -10.30
C ALA A 39 14.84 0.87 -11.45
N THR A 40 14.60 1.53 -12.59
CA THR A 40 15.52 1.54 -13.74
C THR A 40 16.91 2.08 -13.38
N SER A 41 16.99 3.05 -12.46
CA SER A 41 18.26 3.65 -12.02
C SER A 41 18.82 3.04 -10.72
N LEU A 42 18.06 2.21 -10.00
CA LEU A 42 18.39 1.71 -8.66
C LEU A 42 18.52 0.18 -8.62
N ASP A 43 19.35 -0.39 -9.47
CA ASP A 43 19.63 -1.85 -9.51
C ASP A 43 18.37 -2.73 -9.61
N GLY A 44 17.28 -2.20 -10.19
CA GLY A 44 16.00 -2.91 -10.29
C GLY A 44 15.14 -2.88 -9.02
N VAL A 45 15.56 -2.20 -7.95
CA VAL A 45 14.79 -2.08 -6.69
C VAL A 45 14.29 -0.65 -6.53
N GLY A 46 13.01 -0.44 -6.83
CA GLY A 46 12.36 0.88 -6.67
C GLY A 46 12.06 1.25 -5.22
N PRO A 47 11.73 2.53 -4.96
CA PRO A 47 11.24 2.98 -3.67
C PRO A 47 9.86 2.37 -3.35
N VAL A 48 9.52 2.21 -2.07
CA VAL A 48 8.23 1.68 -1.61
C VAL A 48 7.38 2.79 -1.01
N PHE A 49 6.06 2.71 -1.18
CA PHE A 49 5.11 3.75 -0.78
C PHE A 49 4.00 3.19 0.12
N ASP A 50 3.63 3.95 1.15
CA ASP A 50 2.58 3.56 2.09
C ASP A 50 1.15 3.65 1.53
N GLY A 51 0.99 4.33 0.39
CA GLY A 51 -0.29 4.57 -0.25
C GLY A 51 -0.83 5.99 -0.08
N ASP A 52 -0.22 6.83 0.76
CA ASP A 52 -0.66 8.21 0.97
C ASP A 52 0.46 9.26 0.85
N LYS A 53 1.45 9.22 1.74
CA LYS A 53 2.48 10.29 1.86
C LYS A 53 3.89 9.78 2.06
N THR A 54 4.07 8.54 2.51
CA THR A 54 5.38 8.09 3.01
C THR A 54 6.07 7.19 2.01
N VAL A 55 7.31 7.53 1.68
CA VAL A 55 8.16 6.77 0.75
C VAL A 55 9.45 6.36 1.43
N TYR A 56 9.83 5.09 1.26
CA TYR A 56 11.10 4.56 1.74
C TYR A 56 11.94 4.03 0.58
N CYS A 57 13.25 4.21 0.66
CA CYS A 57 14.17 3.67 -0.33
C CYS A 57 15.43 3.10 0.33
N HIS A 58 16.04 2.13 -0.34
CA HIS A 58 17.29 1.52 0.07
C HIS A 58 18.54 2.31 -0.38
N LYS A 59 18.34 3.33 -1.23
CA LYS A 59 19.35 4.27 -1.71
C LYS A 59 18.78 5.67 -1.65
N GLU A 60 19.68 6.65 -1.66
CA GLU A 60 19.30 8.04 -1.80
C GLU A 60 18.69 8.26 -3.19
N LEU A 61 17.53 8.90 -3.23
CA LEU A 61 16.80 9.15 -4.47
C LEU A 61 17.26 10.46 -5.12
N ALA A 62 17.57 10.39 -6.40
CA ALA A 62 17.54 11.54 -7.32
C ALA A 62 16.49 11.21 -8.39
N PRO A 63 15.36 11.94 -8.56
CA PRO A 63 15.12 13.38 -8.31
C PRO A 63 13.87 13.73 -7.46
N LEU A 64 13.88 14.94 -6.88
CA LEU A 64 12.94 15.44 -5.86
C LEU A 64 11.67 16.13 -6.41
N GLU A 65 11.52 16.21 -7.73
CA GLU A 65 10.29 16.62 -8.40
C GLU A 65 10.25 15.99 -9.80
N GLY A 66 9.06 15.70 -10.33
CA GLY A 66 8.90 15.29 -11.71
C GLY A 66 7.45 15.08 -12.11
N THR A 67 7.26 14.57 -13.33
CA THR A 67 5.95 14.15 -13.83
C THR A 67 5.93 12.67 -14.23
N VAL A 68 4.73 12.10 -14.21
CA VAL A 68 4.39 10.77 -14.74
C VAL A 68 3.01 10.83 -15.41
N GLU A 69 2.82 10.02 -16.45
CA GLU A 69 1.52 9.86 -17.11
C GLU A 69 0.85 8.56 -16.68
N VAL A 70 -0.44 8.62 -16.34
CA VAL A 70 -1.22 7.45 -15.91
C VAL A 70 -2.58 7.48 -16.58
N GLU A 71 -3.13 6.30 -16.88
CA GLU A 71 -4.52 6.20 -17.33
C GLU A 71 -5.48 6.68 -16.22
N SER A 72 -6.22 7.74 -16.54
CA SER A 72 -7.28 8.27 -15.66
C SER A 72 -8.50 7.34 -15.64
N PHE A 73 -9.31 7.45 -14.58
CA PHE A 73 -10.58 6.74 -14.46
C PHE A 73 -11.70 7.31 -15.37
N LYS A 74 -11.39 8.31 -16.22
CA LYS A 74 -12.37 8.91 -17.12
C LYS A 74 -12.71 7.93 -18.24
N LEU A 75 -13.96 7.96 -18.70
CA LEU A 75 -14.42 7.20 -19.85
C LEU A 75 -14.70 8.18 -21.01
N PRO A 76 -14.11 7.98 -22.21
CA PRO A 76 -13.11 6.95 -22.54
C PRO A 76 -11.79 7.14 -21.79
N PRO A 77 -11.01 6.06 -21.54
CA PRO A 77 -9.70 6.15 -20.88
C PRO A 77 -8.80 7.15 -21.58
N ARG A 78 -8.24 8.07 -20.80
CA ARG A 78 -7.25 9.05 -21.26
C ARG A 78 -6.06 9.05 -20.32
N LYS A 79 -4.86 9.20 -20.86
CA LYS A 79 -3.68 9.49 -20.06
C LYS A 79 -3.80 10.89 -19.47
N GLU A 80 -3.47 11.01 -18.20
CA GLU A 80 -3.42 12.25 -17.45
C GLU A 80 -2.03 12.38 -16.84
N GLU A 81 -1.42 13.56 -16.98
CA GLU A 81 -0.13 13.85 -16.38
C GLU A 81 -0.31 14.26 -14.91
N PHE A 82 0.53 13.71 -14.05
CA PHE A 82 0.58 14.03 -12.63
C PHE A 82 1.97 14.52 -12.26
N LYS A 83 2.02 15.62 -11.51
CA LYS A 83 3.23 16.15 -10.92
C LYS A 83 3.43 15.50 -9.55
N TYR A 84 4.65 15.05 -9.25
CA TYR A 84 5.04 14.56 -7.94
C TYR A 84 6.24 15.34 -7.39
N ILE A 85 6.26 15.52 -6.07
CA ILE A 85 7.35 16.15 -5.32
C ILE A 85 7.76 15.20 -4.20
N LEU A 86 9.03 14.81 -4.15
CA LEU A 86 9.61 14.01 -3.08
C LEU A 86 10.41 14.93 -2.16
N MET A 87 10.10 14.92 -0.87
CA MET A 87 10.76 15.75 0.13
C MET A 87 11.43 14.87 1.17
N ALA A 88 12.74 15.02 1.37
CA ALA A 88 13.42 14.33 2.46
C ALA A 88 12.87 14.82 3.81
N VAL A 89 12.59 13.89 4.73
CA VAL A 89 12.19 14.28 6.09
C VAL A 89 13.41 14.78 6.88
N GLU A 90 13.20 15.51 7.97
CA GLU A 90 14.28 16.11 8.78
C GLU A 90 15.36 15.12 9.23
N LYS A 91 14.98 13.87 9.51
CA LYS A 91 15.88 12.76 9.82
C LYS A 91 15.60 11.60 8.86
N PRO A 92 16.11 11.67 7.62
CA PRO A 92 15.70 10.78 6.54
C PRO A 92 16.38 9.42 6.65
N LYS A 93 17.54 9.36 7.31
CA LYS A 93 18.34 8.14 7.45
C LYS A 93 17.91 7.33 8.66
N TRP A 94 17.76 6.02 8.45
CA TRP A 94 17.53 5.03 9.50
C TRP A 94 18.19 3.71 9.09
N ARG A 95 18.41 2.81 10.04
CA ARG A 95 19.01 1.49 9.78
C ARG A 95 18.06 0.38 10.17
N THR A 96 18.14 -0.76 9.50
CA THR A 96 17.39 -1.96 9.92
C THR A 96 17.76 -2.39 11.34
N SER A 97 18.99 -2.10 11.78
CA SER A 97 19.43 -2.35 13.16
C SER A 97 18.68 -1.53 14.20
N ASP A 98 18.04 -0.41 13.84
CA ASP A 98 17.36 0.44 14.81
C ASP A 98 16.13 -0.25 15.43
N ILE A 99 15.64 -1.33 14.80
CA ILE A 99 14.59 -2.21 15.35
C ILE A 99 15.05 -2.88 16.64
N PHE A 100 16.35 -3.11 16.81
CA PHE A 100 16.91 -3.72 18.02
C PHE A 100 16.65 -2.89 19.27
N HIS A 101 16.47 -1.58 19.16
CA HIS A 101 16.10 -0.75 20.31
C HIS A 101 14.74 -1.17 20.88
N ALA A 102 13.72 -1.39 20.04
CA ALA A 102 12.43 -1.87 20.53
C ALA A 102 12.43 -3.35 20.90
N LEU A 103 13.20 -4.20 20.19
CA LEU A 103 13.30 -5.63 20.50
C LEU A 103 13.90 -5.89 21.88
N PHE A 104 14.95 -5.15 22.22
CA PHE A 104 15.68 -5.31 23.47
C PHE A 104 15.07 -4.49 24.62
N GLY A 105 14.36 -3.41 24.30
CA GLY A 105 13.72 -2.58 25.31
C GLY A 105 14.72 -1.88 26.25
N PRO A 106 14.21 -1.15 27.26
CA PRO A 106 15.01 -0.23 28.09
C PRO A 106 16.18 -0.89 28.83
N GLN A 107 16.00 -2.15 29.23
CA GLN A 107 17.01 -2.92 29.95
C GLN A 107 18.05 -3.59 29.04
N GLY A 108 17.85 -3.49 27.73
CA GLY A 108 18.69 -4.12 26.74
C GLY A 108 20.04 -3.44 26.52
N PRO A 109 20.97 -4.14 25.84
CA PRO A 109 22.35 -3.66 25.64
C PRO A 109 22.45 -2.33 24.88
N THR A 110 21.43 -1.97 24.10
CA THR A 110 21.43 -0.71 23.32
C THR A 110 20.94 0.51 24.11
N MET A 111 20.32 0.32 25.29
CA MET A 111 19.64 1.37 26.04
C MET A 111 19.94 1.41 27.55
N ARG A 112 20.44 0.33 28.15
CA ARG A 112 20.62 0.17 29.62
C ARG A 112 21.42 1.28 30.31
N ASN A 113 22.34 1.94 29.61
CA ASN A 113 23.20 3.00 30.16
C ASN A 113 22.86 4.41 29.62
N LYS A 114 21.67 4.59 29.03
CA LYS A 114 21.26 5.84 28.41
C LYS A 114 20.23 6.58 29.27
N SER A 115 20.21 7.90 29.15
CA SER A 115 19.21 8.75 29.81
C SER A 115 17.79 8.45 29.31
N GLU A 116 16.75 8.82 30.07
CA GLU A 116 15.35 8.58 29.67
C GLU A 116 14.98 9.27 28.34
N SER A 117 15.53 10.47 28.11
CA SER A 117 15.32 11.20 26.85
C SER A 117 15.95 10.47 25.66
N ASP A 118 17.16 9.94 25.84
CA ASP A 118 17.84 9.14 24.82
C ASP A 118 17.11 7.82 24.55
N GLN A 119 16.64 7.14 25.60
CA GLN A 119 15.82 5.92 25.47
C GLN A 119 14.56 6.19 24.65
N THR A 120 13.87 7.29 24.93
CA THR A 120 12.68 7.72 24.17
C THR A 120 13.01 8.01 22.70
N GLY A 121 14.13 8.69 22.43
CA GLY A 121 14.60 8.94 21.07
C GLY A 121 14.88 7.66 20.27
N LEU A 122 15.48 6.66 20.90
CA LEU A 122 15.79 5.37 20.28
C LEU A 122 14.54 4.54 20.00
N LEU A 123 13.58 4.53 20.93
CA LEU A 123 12.28 3.89 20.72
C LEU A 123 11.53 4.52 19.54
N ASN A 124 11.57 5.85 19.39
CA ASN A 124 10.96 6.53 18.25
C ASN A 124 11.64 6.18 16.92
N THR A 125 12.98 6.06 16.92
CA THR A 125 13.73 5.62 15.74
C THR A 125 13.37 4.19 15.37
N SER A 126 13.24 3.32 16.37
CA SER A 126 12.82 1.93 16.20
C SER A 126 11.41 1.79 15.63
N ARG A 127 10.47 2.62 16.08
CA ARG A 127 9.10 2.68 15.53
C ARG A 127 9.11 3.06 14.05
N ARG A 128 9.93 4.04 13.65
CA ARG A 128 10.08 4.43 12.23
C ARG A 128 10.62 3.28 11.39
N ALA A 129 11.65 2.58 11.88
CA ALA A 129 12.20 1.41 11.19
C ALA A 129 11.16 0.30 11.02
N MET A 130 10.36 0.03 12.06
CA MET A 130 9.26 -0.95 11.99
C MET A 130 8.14 -0.55 11.04
N GLN A 131 7.79 0.74 10.97
CA GLN A 131 6.84 1.26 10.00
C GLN A 131 7.35 1.05 8.57
N ALA A 132 8.61 1.39 8.31
CA ALA A 132 9.21 1.26 6.99
C ALA A 132 9.26 -0.19 6.51
N LEU A 133 9.64 -1.14 7.38
CA LEU A 133 9.59 -2.56 7.02
C LEU A 133 8.17 -3.07 6.76
N ASN A 134 7.20 -2.61 7.54
CA ASN A 134 5.79 -2.94 7.31
C ASN A 134 5.29 -2.41 5.97
N VAL A 135 5.73 -1.23 5.55
CA VAL A 135 5.42 -0.70 4.20
C VAL A 135 6.11 -1.55 3.14
N ALA A 136 7.40 -1.86 3.30
CA ALA A 136 8.16 -2.62 2.32
C ALA A 136 7.57 -4.02 2.04
N ILE A 137 7.23 -4.79 3.08
CA ILE A 137 6.65 -6.13 2.92
C ILE A 137 5.28 -6.09 2.24
N ARG A 138 4.52 -5.03 2.50
CA ARG A 138 3.17 -4.88 1.94
C ARG A 138 3.16 -4.28 0.55
N TYR A 139 4.18 -3.54 0.16
CA TYR A 139 4.13 -2.68 -1.03
C TYR A 139 3.79 -3.47 -2.30
N LEU A 140 4.56 -4.53 -2.60
CA LEU A 140 4.30 -5.36 -3.79
C LEU A 140 2.87 -5.94 -3.81
N LEU A 141 2.33 -6.27 -2.64
CA LEU A 141 0.96 -6.77 -2.50
C LEU A 141 -0.07 -5.65 -2.69
N ALA A 142 0.14 -4.51 -2.03
CA ALA A 142 -0.77 -3.35 -2.01
C ALA A 142 -0.94 -2.66 -3.36
N VAL A 143 0.03 -2.85 -4.23
CA VAL A 143 0.13 -2.25 -5.55
C VAL A 143 -0.78 -2.98 -6.54
N ASP A 144 -0.86 -4.30 -6.47
CA ASP A 144 -1.54 -5.14 -7.47
C ASP A 144 -2.87 -5.74 -7.02
N CYS A 145 -3.27 -5.59 -5.74
CA CYS A 145 -4.57 -6.09 -5.29
C CYS A 145 -5.41 -5.01 -4.59
N PRO A 146 -6.76 -5.13 -4.65
CA PRO A 146 -7.64 -4.37 -3.79
C PRO A 146 -7.23 -4.52 -2.32
N SER A 147 -7.13 -3.38 -1.63
CA SER A 147 -6.74 -3.33 -0.22
C SER A 147 -7.69 -2.45 0.58
N THR A 148 -8.12 -2.90 1.75
CA THR A 148 -8.87 -2.08 2.70
C THR A 148 -8.13 -2.07 4.04
N SER A 149 -7.78 -0.88 4.54
CA SER A 149 -6.96 -0.72 5.75
C SER A 149 -5.64 -1.51 5.67
N ARG A 150 -5.57 -2.71 6.27
CA ARG A 150 -4.40 -3.60 6.28
C ARG A 150 -4.62 -4.93 5.54
N ALA A 151 -5.83 -5.15 5.03
CA ALA A 151 -6.20 -6.37 4.35
C ALA A 151 -5.94 -6.27 2.85
N PHE A 152 -5.52 -7.40 2.27
CA PHE A 152 -5.24 -7.59 0.86
C PHE A 152 -6.17 -8.64 0.29
N PHE A 153 -6.75 -8.38 -0.89
CA PHE A 153 -7.72 -9.26 -1.54
C PHE A 153 -7.30 -9.58 -2.98
N PRO A 154 -6.39 -10.55 -3.18
CA PRO A 154 -5.91 -10.92 -4.51
C PRO A 154 -7.05 -11.31 -5.45
N ASP A 155 -6.95 -10.96 -6.74
CA ASP A 155 -8.00 -11.28 -7.72
C ASP A 155 -8.19 -12.78 -7.95
N GLN A 156 -7.13 -13.57 -7.77
CA GLN A 156 -7.17 -15.04 -7.87
C GLN A 156 -7.59 -15.72 -6.54
N ALA A 157 -7.88 -14.95 -5.49
CA ALA A 157 -8.31 -15.52 -4.22
C ALA A 157 -9.71 -16.14 -4.35
N PRO A 158 -9.99 -17.25 -3.62
CA PRO A 158 -11.31 -17.85 -3.63
C PRO A 158 -12.40 -16.83 -3.27
N SER A 159 -13.48 -16.85 -4.05
CA SER A 159 -14.66 -16.01 -3.84
C SER A 159 -15.94 -16.84 -3.86
N LEU A 160 -16.89 -16.46 -3.02
CA LEU A 160 -18.23 -17.03 -2.96
C LEU A 160 -19.24 -15.99 -3.41
N SER A 161 -20.07 -16.31 -4.40
CA SER A 161 -21.23 -15.46 -4.73
C SER A 161 -22.27 -15.57 -3.62
N ILE A 162 -22.67 -14.43 -3.05
CA ILE A 162 -23.67 -14.35 -1.98
C ILE A 162 -25.00 -13.75 -2.46
N GLY A 163 -25.17 -13.60 -3.78
CA GLY A 163 -26.36 -13.03 -4.40
C GLY A 163 -26.29 -11.51 -4.58
N GLY A 164 -27.27 -10.94 -5.32
CA GLY A 164 -27.38 -9.49 -5.51
C GLY A 164 -26.20 -8.84 -6.24
N GLY A 165 -25.42 -9.62 -6.99
CA GLY A 165 -24.19 -9.14 -7.63
C GLY A 165 -23.06 -8.85 -6.64
N VAL A 166 -23.05 -9.53 -5.48
CA VAL A 166 -22.02 -9.41 -4.46
C VAL A 166 -21.24 -10.72 -4.33
N LEU A 167 -19.92 -10.60 -4.26
CA LEU A 167 -18.96 -11.67 -4.02
C LEU A 167 -18.32 -11.48 -2.65
N LEU A 168 -18.34 -12.51 -1.81
CA LEU A 168 -17.50 -12.60 -0.63
C LEU A 168 -16.12 -13.12 -1.05
N ARG A 169 -15.09 -12.27 -1.02
CA ARG A 169 -13.73 -12.62 -1.44
C ARG A 169 -12.83 -12.82 -0.22
N ARG A 170 -12.04 -13.90 -0.24
CA ARG A 170 -11.03 -14.16 0.79
C ARG A 170 -9.82 -13.24 0.60
N GLY A 171 -9.27 -12.79 1.70
CA GLY A 171 -8.06 -12.00 1.77
C GLY A 171 -7.24 -12.36 2.98
N TYR A 172 -6.21 -11.56 3.25
CA TYR A 172 -5.40 -11.71 4.44
C TYR A 172 -4.86 -10.36 4.91
N ILE A 173 -4.55 -10.28 6.20
CA ILE A 173 -3.85 -9.17 6.84
C ILE A 173 -2.43 -9.64 7.12
N THR A 174 -1.43 -8.82 6.79
CA THR A 174 -0.03 -9.15 7.08
C THR A 174 0.74 -7.96 7.64
N HIS A 175 1.50 -8.17 8.71
CA HIS A 175 2.34 -7.14 9.32
C HIS A 175 3.45 -7.76 10.16
N MET A 176 4.59 -7.07 10.23
CA MET A 176 5.64 -7.45 11.15
C MET A 176 5.27 -7.09 12.59
N ARG A 177 5.53 -8.01 13.51
CA ARG A 177 5.42 -7.81 14.96
C ARG A 177 6.75 -8.13 15.65
N LEU A 178 6.94 -7.44 16.76
CA LEU A 178 7.96 -7.74 17.75
C LEU A 178 7.31 -8.61 18.82
N GLY A 179 7.87 -9.77 19.10
CA GLY A 179 7.55 -10.56 20.27
C GLY A 179 8.54 -10.31 21.40
N ASN A 180 8.38 -11.01 22.52
CA ASN A 180 9.37 -11.02 23.57
C ASN A 180 10.56 -11.90 23.14
N THR A 181 11.78 -11.50 23.50
CA THR A 181 12.97 -12.36 23.36
C THR A 181 13.64 -12.55 24.70
N THR A 182 14.22 -13.72 24.89
CA THR A 182 15.22 -14.00 25.93
C THR A 182 16.64 -14.06 25.33
N ASN A 183 16.76 -14.00 24.00
CA ASN A 183 18.00 -14.08 23.25
C ASN A 183 18.46 -12.68 22.81
N TRP A 184 19.45 -12.15 23.52
CA TRP A 184 20.05 -10.84 23.25
C TRP A 184 21.07 -10.86 22.11
N ASN A 185 21.34 -12.03 21.52
CA ASN A 185 22.31 -12.20 20.44
C ASN A 185 21.61 -12.18 19.06
N PRO A 186 22.12 -11.43 18.07
CA PRO A 186 21.60 -11.47 16.70
C PRO A 186 21.84 -12.83 16.01
N PRO A 187 20.92 -13.30 15.14
CA PRO A 187 19.67 -12.67 14.74
C PRO A 187 18.58 -12.82 15.83
N PRO A 188 17.70 -11.82 15.97
CA PRO A 188 16.62 -11.86 16.95
C PRO A 188 15.62 -12.95 16.56
N ASP A 189 15.23 -13.79 17.51
CA ASP A 189 14.26 -14.88 17.33
C ASP A 189 12.80 -14.43 17.50
N ASN A 190 12.59 -13.14 17.80
CA ASN A 190 11.30 -12.56 18.17
C ASN A 190 10.75 -11.58 17.15
N LEU A 191 11.20 -11.64 15.89
CA LEU A 191 10.65 -10.86 14.80
C LEU A 191 9.75 -11.76 13.93
N PHE A 192 8.45 -11.49 13.92
CA PHE A 192 7.48 -12.37 13.26
C PHE A 192 6.71 -11.63 12.18
N LEU A 193 6.50 -12.29 11.05
CA LEU A 193 5.47 -11.89 10.10
C LEU A 193 4.14 -12.48 10.58
N ALA A 194 3.30 -11.65 11.17
CA ALA A 194 1.98 -12.07 11.60
C ALA A 194 1.02 -12.01 10.41
N MET A 195 0.30 -13.10 10.17
CA MET A 195 -0.69 -13.23 9.10
C MET A 195 -2.01 -13.72 9.67
N ASP A 196 -3.10 -13.14 9.19
CA ASP A 196 -4.46 -13.57 9.53
C ASP A 196 -5.34 -13.58 8.29
N MET A 197 -6.26 -14.54 8.19
CA MET A 197 -7.19 -14.65 7.07
C MET A 197 -8.40 -13.77 7.32
N THR A 198 -8.91 -13.14 6.27
CA THR A 198 -10.11 -12.28 6.35
C THR A 198 -10.99 -12.45 5.12
N CYS A 199 -12.20 -11.92 5.17
CA CYS A 199 -13.13 -11.89 4.04
C CYS A 199 -13.77 -10.50 3.96
N ALA A 200 -14.02 -10.03 2.75
CA ALA A 200 -14.78 -8.81 2.50
C ALA A 200 -15.71 -8.98 1.31
N ALA A 201 -16.78 -8.19 1.29
CA ALA A 201 -17.74 -8.15 0.20
C ALA A 201 -17.26 -7.20 -0.91
N PHE A 202 -17.34 -7.66 -2.15
CA PHE A 202 -17.04 -6.91 -3.36
C PHE A 202 -18.23 -6.97 -4.31
N LEU A 203 -18.42 -5.92 -5.11
CA LEU A 203 -19.34 -6.00 -6.25
C LEU A 203 -18.75 -6.94 -7.31
N ASP A 204 -19.61 -7.79 -7.87
CA ASP A 204 -19.29 -8.65 -8.98
C ASP A 204 -19.15 -7.81 -10.26
N ALA A 205 -17.90 -7.50 -10.63
CA ALA A 205 -17.59 -6.75 -11.84
C ALA A 205 -17.20 -7.70 -12.97
N SER A 206 -17.93 -7.63 -14.09
CA SER A 206 -17.54 -8.31 -15.33
C SER A 206 -16.20 -7.75 -15.89
N PRO A 207 -15.49 -8.51 -16.75
CA PRO A 207 -14.22 -8.06 -17.35
C PRO A 207 -14.33 -6.68 -18.02
N GLN A 208 -13.23 -5.92 -17.92
CA GLN A 208 -13.08 -4.47 -18.09
C GLN A 208 -13.53 -3.84 -19.43
N SER A 209 -14.14 -4.57 -20.36
CA SER A 209 -14.33 -4.12 -21.74
C SER A 209 -15.57 -3.24 -21.98
N ASN A 210 -16.54 -3.14 -21.06
CA ASN A 210 -17.66 -2.19 -21.21
C ASN A 210 -18.36 -1.80 -19.88
N PRO A 211 -18.06 -0.64 -19.29
CA PRO A 211 -18.64 -0.20 -18.02
C PRO A 211 -20.15 0.08 -18.07
N ALA A 212 -20.72 0.45 -19.23
CA ALA A 212 -22.18 0.64 -19.34
C ALA A 212 -22.93 -0.69 -19.17
N ASN A 213 -22.39 -1.79 -19.69
CA ASN A 213 -22.97 -3.13 -19.52
C ASN A 213 -22.83 -3.63 -18.06
N THR A 214 -21.87 -3.12 -17.29
CA THR A 214 -21.65 -3.56 -15.89
C THR A 214 -22.71 -3.05 -14.92
N LEU A 215 -23.25 -1.84 -15.10
CA LEU A 215 -24.29 -1.31 -14.21
C LEU A 215 -25.63 -2.01 -14.47
N THR A 216 -25.98 -2.20 -15.74
CA THR A 216 -27.18 -2.95 -16.11
C THR A 216 -27.11 -4.39 -15.57
N ASP A 217 -25.99 -5.09 -15.77
CA ASP A 217 -25.78 -6.44 -15.23
C ASP A 217 -25.88 -6.48 -13.70
N LEU A 218 -25.31 -5.49 -13.01
CA LEU A 218 -25.47 -5.36 -11.56
C LEU A 218 -26.94 -5.18 -11.15
N CYS A 219 -27.68 -4.29 -11.82
CA CYS A 219 -29.12 -4.13 -11.59
C CYS A 219 -29.90 -5.42 -11.84
N CYS A 220 -29.54 -6.18 -12.88
CA CYS A 220 -30.13 -7.50 -13.17
C CYS A 220 -29.93 -8.47 -12.01
N LYS A 221 -28.69 -8.54 -11.50
CA LYS A 221 -28.32 -9.42 -10.38
C LYS A 221 -28.99 -9.01 -9.08
N ILE A 222 -29.14 -7.71 -8.82
CA ILE A 222 -29.86 -7.17 -7.65
C ILE A 222 -31.36 -7.52 -7.73
N LEU A 223 -31.98 -7.29 -8.89
CA LEU A 223 -33.41 -7.52 -9.10
C LEU A 223 -33.74 -8.99 -9.37
N ASN A 224 -32.74 -9.86 -9.49
CA ASN A 224 -32.86 -11.27 -9.87
C ASN A 224 -33.65 -11.45 -11.18
N VAL A 225 -33.34 -10.63 -12.19
CA VAL A 225 -33.97 -10.67 -13.52
C VAL A 225 -32.92 -10.97 -14.59
N ALA A 226 -33.34 -11.61 -15.68
CA ALA A 226 -32.47 -11.85 -16.82
C ALA A 226 -32.07 -10.52 -17.51
N PRO A 227 -30.81 -10.36 -17.98
CA PRO A 227 -30.36 -9.12 -18.61
C PRO A 227 -31.22 -8.63 -19.78
N THR A 228 -31.75 -9.56 -20.57
CA THR A 228 -32.64 -9.28 -21.69
C THR A 228 -33.94 -8.56 -21.31
N ARG A 229 -34.37 -8.61 -20.04
CA ARG A 229 -35.57 -7.90 -19.57
C ARG A 229 -35.32 -6.43 -19.28
N LEU A 230 -34.10 -6.05 -18.89
CA LEU A 230 -33.74 -4.66 -18.59
C LEU A 230 -33.37 -3.87 -19.85
N TYR A 231 -32.77 -4.51 -20.87
CA TYR A 231 -32.52 -3.88 -22.18
C TYR A 231 -33.81 -3.51 -22.94
N ALA A 232 -34.94 -4.13 -22.58
CA ALA A 232 -36.24 -3.87 -23.20
C ALA A 232 -37.02 -2.71 -22.54
N LEU A 233 -36.60 -2.24 -21.37
CA LEU A 233 -37.23 -1.11 -20.69
C LEU A 233 -36.84 0.17 -21.44
N ARG A 234 -37.81 0.79 -22.12
CA ARG A 234 -37.63 2.12 -22.72
C ARG A 234 -37.65 3.18 -21.60
N GLU A 235 -36.98 4.31 -21.81
CA GLU A 235 -36.96 5.42 -20.83
C GLU A 235 -38.37 5.86 -20.39
N ASP A 236 -39.39 5.60 -21.20
CA ASP A 236 -40.80 5.93 -20.93
C ASP A 236 -41.49 5.03 -19.88
N GLU A 237 -40.89 3.91 -19.47
CA GLU A 237 -41.47 2.98 -18.48
C GLU A 237 -41.06 3.29 -17.02
N TYR A 238 -40.29 4.37 -16.80
CA TYR A 238 -39.89 4.88 -15.48
C TYR A 238 -40.89 5.89 -14.87
N ARG A 239 -42.20 5.64 -15.00
CA ARG A 239 -43.25 6.45 -14.34
C ARG A 239 -43.91 5.71 -13.19
#